data_AF-A0A9E1IDI8-F1
#
_entry.id   AF-A0A9E1IDI8-F1
#
_cell.length_a   1.000
_cell.length_b   1.000
_cell.length_c   1.000
_cell.angle_alpha   90.00
_cell.angle_beta   90.00
_cell.angle_gamma   90.00
#
_symmetry.space_group_name_H-M   'P 1'
#
loop_
_entity.id
_entity.type
_entity.pdbx_description
1 polymer ?
#
loop_
_entity_poly.entity_id
_entity_poly.type
_entity_poly.pdbx_seq_one_letter_code
_entity_poly.pdbx_strand_id
1 'polypeptide(L)'
;QFARKAVAKAPEGSDVAMTIAMAHLERWVWDSLFEEDEAAAEVYVQDSKNQAEVIAAYDKSLGSPKHQPRRSTVHFRNWAAMWFFLTKDRERLSRELAHLGNAYTVKPWCYYDDEEHAFAAAQDFAQGR
;
A
#
# COMPACT_ATOMS: atom_id res chain seq x y z
N GLN A 1 4.51 -16.66 5.89
CA GLN A 1 4.82 -16.80 7.34
C GLN A 1 5.99 -15.92 7.82
N PHE A 2 7.03 -15.69 7.00
CA PHE A 2 8.19 -14.88 7.40
C PHE A 2 7.85 -13.43 7.78
N ALA A 3 7.12 -12.70 6.92
CA ALA A 3 6.74 -11.30 7.18
C ALA A 3 6.00 -11.15 8.53
N ARG A 4 4.94 -11.92 8.75
CA ARG A 4 4.18 -11.92 10.03
C ARG A 4 5.07 -12.12 11.25
N LYS A 5 6.05 -13.05 11.19
CA LYS A 5 7.01 -13.28 12.29
C LYS A 5 7.97 -12.10 12.49
N ALA A 6 8.41 -11.45 11.42
CA ALA A 6 9.25 -10.26 11.50
C ALA A 6 8.48 -9.07 12.09
N VAL A 7 7.25 -8.83 11.63
CA VAL A 7 6.36 -7.78 12.13
C VAL A 7 6.03 -7.97 13.62
N ALA A 8 5.82 -9.21 14.06
CA ALA A 8 5.57 -9.49 15.48
C ALA A 8 6.72 -9.03 16.39
N LYS A 9 7.96 -9.11 15.91
CA LYS A 9 9.17 -8.71 16.66
C LYS A 9 9.57 -7.24 16.43
N ALA A 10 9.05 -6.61 15.40
CA ALA A 10 9.39 -5.23 15.06
C ALA A 10 8.78 -4.24 16.09
N PRO A 11 9.53 -3.20 16.47
CA PRO A 11 8.98 -2.14 17.31
C PRO A 11 7.85 -1.41 16.58
N GLU A 12 6.93 -0.84 17.36
CA GLU A 12 5.91 0.07 16.84
C GLU A 12 6.56 1.26 16.12
N GLY A 13 5.96 1.72 15.02
CA GLY A 13 6.52 2.76 14.15
C GLY A 13 7.60 2.26 13.17
N SER A 14 7.94 0.97 13.18
CA SER A 14 8.90 0.40 12.23
C SER A 14 8.29 0.23 10.84
N ASP A 15 9.03 0.62 9.80
CA ASP A 15 8.73 0.36 8.38
C ASP A 15 8.47 -1.14 8.09
N VAL A 16 9.07 -2.05 8.88
CA VAL A 16 8.99 -3.51 8.65
C VAL A 16 7.54 -4.01 8.58
N ALA A 17 6.60 -3.41 9.30
CA ALA A 17 5.20 -3.85 9.24
C ALA A 17 4.62 -3.73 7.83
N MET A 18 5.08 -2.75 7.03
CA MET A 18 4.61 -2.52 5.68
C MET A 18 5.02 -3.61 4.67
N THR A 19 5.91 -4.53 5.05
CA THR A 19 6.15 -5.75 4.26
C THR A 19 4.88 -6.60 4.08
N ILE A 20 3.89 -6.44 4.97
CA ILE A 20 2.56 -7.05 4.83
C ILE A 20 1.81 -6.45 3.64
N ALA A 21 1.75 -5.12 3.51
CA ALA A 21 1.11 -4.47 2.37
C ALA A 21 1.79 -4.84 1.05
N MET A 22 3.13 -4.92 1.05
CA MET A 22 3.88 -5.40 -0.12
C MET A 22 3.46 -6.81 -0.53
N ALA A 23 3.36 -7.73 0.43
CA ALA A 23 2.97 -9.11 0.13
C ALA A 23 1.54 -9.22 -0.43
N HIS A 24 0.61 -8.42 0.10
CA HIS A 24 -0.77 -8.36 -0.41
C HIS A 24 -0.83 -7.76 -1.81
N LEU A 25 -0.09 -6.68 -2.06
CA LEU A 25 -0.05 -6.06 -3.38
C LEU A 25 0.63 -6.97 -4.43
N GLU A 26 1.70 -7.67 -4.07
CA GLU A 26 2.33 -8.67 -4.94
C GLU A 26 1.39 -9.86 -5.21
N ARG A 27 0.52 -10.23 -4.27
CA ARG A 27 -0.52 -11.23 -4.53
C ARG A 27 -1.57 -10.72 -5.52
N TRP A 28 -2.02 -9.47 -5.38
CA TRP A 28 -2.91 -8.84 -6.36
C TRP A 28 -2.26 -8.79 -7.76
N VAL A 29 -0.97 -8.45 -7.84
CA VAL A 29 -0.19 -8.47 -9.09
C VAL A 29 -0.17 -9.85 -9.72
N TRP A 30 0.02 -10.90 -8.92
CA TRP A 30 -0.04 -12.28 -9.42
C TRP A 30 -1.38 -12.57 -10.10
N ASP A 31 -2.48 -12.31 -9.40
CA ASP A 31 -3.82 -12.60 -9.92
C ASP A 31 -4.14 -11.71 -11.16
N SER A 32 -3.76 -10.43 -11.13
CA SER A 32 -4.08 -9.47 -12.19
C SER A 32 -3.18 -9.56 -13.43
N LEU A 33 -1.87 -9.73 -13.28
CA LEU A 33 -0.90 -9.60 -14.38
C LEU A 33 -0.32 -10.94 -14.84
N PHE A 34 -0.29 -11.96 -13.98
CA PHE A 34 0.29 -13.26 -14.33
C PHE A 34 -0.78 -14.29 -14.67
N GLU A 35 -1.87 -14.33 -13.91
CA GLU A 35 -3.02 -15.17 -14.21
C GLU A 35 -4.04 -14.48 -15.13
N GLU A 36 -3.89 -13.16 -15.35
CA GLU A 36 -4.81 -12.33 -16.14
C GLU A 36 -6.28 -12.44 -15.66
N ASP A 37 -6.48 -12.66 -14.36
CA ASP A 37 -7.78 -12.82 -13.72
C ASP A 37 -8.14 -11.57 -12.89
N GLU A 38 -8.63 -10.55 -13.60
CA GLU A 38 -9.09 -9.28 -12.99
C GLU A 38 -10.19 -9.51 -11.94
N ALA A 39 -11.06 -10.51 -12.14
CA ALA A 39 -12.15 -10.81 -11.22
C ALA A 39 -11.61 -11.37 -9.90
N ALA A 40 -10.64 -12.29 -9.95
CA ALA A 40 -9.97 -12.80 -8.76
C ALA A 40 -9.19 -11.69 -8.04
N ALA A 41 -8.50 -10.83 -8.79
CA ALA A 41 -7.77 -9.69 -8.25
C ALA A 41 -8.70 -8.71 -7.52
N GLU A 42 -9.86 -8.39 -8.10
CA GLU A 42 -10.89 -7.53 -7.48
C GLU A 42 -11.46 -8.16 -6.20
N VAL A 43 -11.84 -9.44 -6.25
CA VAL A 43 -12.32 -10.18 -5.07
C VAL A 43 -11.26 -10.17 -3.96
N TYR A 44 -9.98 -10.30 -4.31
CA TYR A 44 -8.88 -10.31 -3.35
C TYR A 44 -8.73 -8.98 -2.60
N VAL A 45 -8.78 -7.84 -3.29
CA VAL A 45 -8.67 -6.51 -2.66
C VAL A 45 -9.94 -6.10 -1.93
N GLN A 46 -11.11 -6.62 -2.32
CA GLN A 46 -12.38 -6.41 -1.64
C GLN A 46 -12.54 -7.29 -0.37
N ASP A 47 -11.74 -8.34 -0.19
CA ASP A 47 -11.81 -9.16 1.03
C ASP A 47 -11.41 -8.34 2.28
N SER A 48 -12.41 -8.11 3.14
CA SER A 48 -12.28 -7.44 4.43
C SER A 48 -11.13 -7.95 5.31
N LYS A 49 -10.77 -9.24 5.22
CA LYS A 49 -9.66 -9.81 6.00
C LYS A 49 -8.31 -9.32 5.50
N ASN A 50 -8.14 -9.21 4.18
CA ASN A 50 -6.92 -8.71 3.56
C ASN A 50 -6.77 -7.21 3.87
N GLN A 51 -7.85 -6.45 3.72
CA GLN A 51 -7.88 -5.03 4.08
C GLN A 51 -7.53 -4.81 5.56
N ALA A 52 -8.18 -5.56 6.47
CA ALA A 52 -7.93 -5.44 7.91
C ALA A 52 -6.49 -5.79 8.29
N GLU A 53 -5.87 -6.79 7.63
CA GLU A 53 -4.47 -7.14 7.87
C GLU A 53 -3.52 -6.02 7.45
N VAL A 54 -3.75 -5.40 6.28
CA VAL A 54 -2.94 -4.27 5.81
C VAL A 54 -3.15 -3.03 6.68
N ILE A 55 -4.38 -2.74 7.10
CA ILE A 55 -4.69 -1.62 8.00
C ILE A 55 -3.98 -1.81 9.35
N ALA A 56 -4.03 -3.00 9.95
CA ALA A 56 -3.35 -3.27 11.21
C ALA A 56 -1.81 -3.13 11.09
N ALA A 57 -1.24 -3.53 9.94
CA ALA A 57 0.16 -3.33 9.66
C ALA A 57 0.51 -1.84 9.50
N TYR A 58 -0.34 -1.09 8.79
CA TYR A 58 -0.21 0.35 8.60
C TYR A 58 -0.25 1.11 9.93
N ASP A 59 -1.24 0.82 10.78
CA ASP A 59 -1.41 1.46 12.08
C ASP A 59 -0.23 1.16 13.04
N LYS A 60 0.39 -0.02 12.91
CA LYS A 60 1.63 -0.38 13.64
C LYS A 60 2.88 0.32 13.07
N SER A 61 2.83 0.81 11.84
CA SER A 61 3.97 1.37 11.10
C SER A 61 3.74 2.85 10.76
N LEU A 62 3.51 3.18 9.48
CA LEU A 62 3.42 4.55 8.96
C LEU A 62 2.34 5.39 9.64
N GLY A 63 1.26 4.76 10.09
CA GLY A 63 0.15 5.39 10.82
C GLY A 63 0.40 5.53 12.33
N SER A 64 1.46 4.92 12.88
CA SER A 64 1.76 5.01 14.32
C SER A 64 2.29 6.39 14.69
N PRO A 65 1.88 6.98 15.83
CA PRO A 65 2.49 8.20 16.36
C PRO A 65 3.96 8.03 16.75
N LYS A 66 4.47 6.79 16.87
CA LYS A 66 5.88 6.48 17.14
C LYS A 66 6.70 6.29 15.86
N HIS A 67 6.08 6.41 14.69
CA HIS A 67 6.78 6.30 13.43
C HIS A 67 7.82 7.41 13.26
N GLN A 68 9.06 7.02 12.99
CA GLN A 68 10.15 7.95 12.66
C GLN A 68 10.57 7.72 11.21
N PRO A 69 10.34 8.71 10.32
CA PRO A 69 10.71 8.59 8.91
C PRO A 69 12.19 8.29 8.71
N ARG A 70 12.47 7.37 7.80
CA ARG A 70 13.81 6.99 7.34
C ARG A 70 13.88 7.13 5.82
N ARG A 71 15.09 6.99 5.26
CA ARG A 71 15.26 6.98 3.78
C ARG A 71 14.40 5.90 3.10
N SER A 72 14.18 4.76 3.75
CA SER A 72 13.33 3.68 3.28
C SER A 72 11.84 3.99 3.32
N THR A 73 11.41 4.97 4.12
CA THR A 73 9.98 5.22 4.38
C THR A 73 9.24 5.64 3.12
N VAL A 74 9.86 6.43 2.22
CA VAL A 74 9.22 6.83 0.95
C VAL A 74 8.79 5.63 0.12
N HIS A 75 9.59 4.55 0.12
CA HIS A 75 9.23 3.32 -0.56
C HIS A 75 7.95 2.74 0.05
N PHE A 76 7.91 2.51 1.36
CA PHE A 76 6.74 1.91 2.02
C PHE A 76 5.47 2.78 1.95
N ARG A 77 5.60 4.11 1.90
CA ARG A 77 4.46 5.02 1.67
C ARG A 77 3.86 4.84 0.29
N ASN A 78 4.68 4.67 -0.75
CA ASN A 78 4.19 4.37 -2.10
C ASN A 78 3.43 3.03 -2.15
N TRP A 79 3.92 1.99 -1.45
CA TRP A 79 3.21 0.71 -1.32
C TRP A 79 1.90 0.82 -0.54
N ALA A 80 1.87 1.58 0.54
CA ALA A 80 0.66 1.85 1.29
C ALA A 80 -0.38 2.60 0.43
N ALA A 81 0.04 3.68 -0.22
CA ALA A 81 -0.81 4.51 -1.06
C ALA A 81 -1.44 3.69 -2.19
N MET A 82 -0.65 2.90 -2.93
CA MET A 82 -1.16 2.06 -3.99
C MET A 82 -2.19 1.03 -3.48
N TRP A 83 -1.94 0.39 -2.33
CA TRP A 83 -2.92 -0.50 -1.71
C TRP A 83 -4.24 0.23 -1.41
N PHE A 84 -4.17 1.39 -0.76
CA PHE A 84 -5.38 2.16 -0.40
C PHE A 84 -6.12 2.73 -1.63
N PHE A 85 -5.41 2.97 -2.73
CA PHE A 85 -6.03 3.33 -4.01
C PHE A 85 -6.81 2.16 -4.63
N LEU A 86 -6.26 0.94 -4.57
CA LEU A 86 -6.97 -0.27 -5.01
C LEU A 86 -8.20 -0.54 -4.15
N THR A 87 -8.06 -0.51 -2.82
CA THR A 87 -9.15 -0.80 -1.88
C THR A 87 -10.13 0.37 -1.68
N LYS A 88 -9.93 1.49 -2.40
CA LYS A 88 -10.74 2.71 -2.30
C LYS A 88 -10.80 3.32 -0.89
N ASP A 89 -9.78 3.11 -0.05
CA ASP A 89 -9.63 3.78 1.26
C ASP A 89 -9.08 5.20 1.05
N ARG A 90 -10.01 6.11 0.76
CA ARG A 90 -9.71 7.53 0.48
C ARG A 90 -9.02 8.25 1.64
N GLU A 91 -9.32 7.89 2.89
CA GLU A 91 -8.78 8.59 4.06
C GLU A 91 -7.29 8.31 4.19
N ARG A 92 -6.91 7.02 4.20
CA ARG A 92 -5.50 6.63 4.32
C ARG A 92 -4.71 6.97 3.06
N LEU A 93 -5.33 6.84 1.89
CA LEU A 93 -4.71 7.29 0.64
C LEU A 93 -4.34 8.78 0.69
N SER A 94 -5.30 9.64 1.05
CA SER A 94 -5.07 11.09 1.15
C SER A 94 -3.93 11.43 2.10
N ARG A 95 -3.85 10.72 3.24
CA ARG A 95 -2.77 10.91 4.22
C ARG A 95 -1.40 10.55 3.64
N GLU A 96 -1.29 9.41 2.96
CA GLU A 96 -0.01 8.97 2.39
C GLU A 96 0.41 9.85 1.22
N LEU A 97 -0.51 10.25 0.35
CA LEU A 97 -0.21 11.17 -0.75
C LEU A 97 0.25 12.54 -0.22
N ALA A 98 -0.33 13.04 0.88
CA ALA A 98 0.14 14.28 1.51
C ALA A 98 1.58 14.17 2.03
N HIS A 99 1.98 13.00 2.54
CA HIS A 99 3.37 12.75 2.94
C HIS A 99 4.33 12.58 1.76
N LEU A 100 3.85 12.01 0.65
CA LEU A 100 4.65 11.78 -0.56
C LEU A 100 4.84 13.06 -1.37
N GLY A 101 3.84 13.94 -1.43
CA GLY A 101 3.85 15.04 -2.40
C GLY A 101 3.95 14.49 -3.81
N ASN A 102 5.09 14.76 -4.48
CA ASN A 102 5.40 14.25 -5.82
C ASN A 102 6.45 13.13 -5.81
N ALA A 103 6.81 12.58 -4.65
CA ALA A 103 7.85 11.55 -4.51
C ALA A 103 7.32 10.14 -4.81
N TYR A 104 6.79 9.93 -6.02
CA TYR A 104 6.39 8.60 -6.48
C TYR A 104 7.61 7.75 -6.89
N THR A 105 7.42 6.43 -6.91
CA THR A 105 8.46 5.46 -7.30
C THR A 105 7.91 4.52 -8.37
N VAL A 106 8.74 4.07 -9.33
CA VAL A 106 8.29 3.16 -10.42
C VAL A 106 7.43 2.01 -9.88
N LYS A 107 7.95 1.24 -8.93
CA LYS A 107 7.13 0.28 -8.16
C LYS A 107 6.55 0.96 -6.92
N PRO A 108 5.28 0.74 -6.58
CA PRO A 108 4.38 -0.24 -7.21
C PRO A 108 3.49 0.31 -8.34
N TRP A 109 3.56 1.59 -8.65
CA TRP A 109 2.60 2.25 -9.56
C TRP A 109 2.58 1.65 -10.96
N CYS A 110 3.75 1.19 -11.45
CA CYS A 110 3.91 0.50 -12.73
C CYS A 110 3.07 -0.78 -12.87
N TYR A 111 2.50 -1.31 -11.78
CA TYR A 111 1.63 -2.47 -11.80
C TYR A 111 0.18 -2.13 -12.20
N TYR A 112 -0.21 -0.86 -12.11
CA TYR A 112 -1.56 -0.40 -12.44
C TYR A 112 -1.63 0.23 -13.83
N ASP A 113 -0.67 1.10 -14.12
CA ASP A 113 -0.49 1.82 -15.37
C ASP A 113 0.96 2.33 -15.40
N ASP A 114 1.30 3.21 -16.34
CA ASP A 114 2.49 4.07 -16.23
C ASP A 114 2.55 4.75 -14.85
N GLU A 115 3.72 4.79 -14.22
CA GLU A 115 3.84 5.23 -12.84
C GLU A 115 3.37 6.67 -12.60
N GLU A 116 3.54 7.57 -13.58
CA GLU A 116 3.09 8.96 -13.47
C GLU A 116 1.57 9.03 -13.58
N HIS A 117 0.98 8.32 -14.54
CA HIS A 117 -0.47 8.27 -14.74
C HIS A 117 -1.18 7.62 -13.54
N ALA A 118 -0.68 6.49 -13.06
CA ALA A 118 -1.25 5.79 -11.90
C ALA A 118 -1.20 6.66 -10.63
N PHE A 119 -0.07 7.34 -10.39
CA PHE A 119 0.06 8.23 -9.24
C PHE A 119 -0.87 9.45 -9.34
N ALA A 120 -0.99 10.04 -10.54
CA ALA A 120 -1.90 11.15 -10.79
C ALA A 120 -3.37 10.74 -10.59
N ALA A 121 -3.77 9.56 -11.08
CA ALA A 121 -5.12 9.02 -10.87
C ALA A 121 -5.42 8.81 -9.37
N ALA A 122 -4.43 8.36 -8.58
CA ALA A 122 -4.57 8.24 -7.14
C ALA A 122 -4.74 9.61 -6.45
N GLN A 123 -4.02 10.64 -6.90
CA GLN A 123 -4.20 12.02 -6.42
C GLN A 123 -5.58 12.58 -6.75
N ASP A 124 -6.08 12.37 -7.96
CA ASP A 124 -7.41 12.81 -8.38
C ASP A 124 -8.50 12.11 -7.56
N PHE A 125 -8.40 10.79 -7.46
CA PHE A 125 -9.31 10.00 -6.64
C PHE A 125 -9.31 10.50 -5.19
N ALA A 126 -8.15 10.73 -4.57
CA ALA A 126 -8.05 11.24 -3.20
C ALA A 126 -8.75 12.60 -3.02
N GLN A 127 -8.62 13.49 -4.01
CA GLN A 127 -9.24 14.82 -4.02
C GLN A 127 -10.74 14.80 -4.37
N GLY A 128 -11.27 13.66 -4.85
CA GLY A 128 -12.68 13.53 -5.22
C GLY A 128 -13.00 14.09 -6.59
N ARG A 129 -11.99 14.12 -7.47
CA ARG A 129 -12.11 14.46 -8.88
C ARG A 129 -12.31 13.19 -9.71
#